data_AF-A0A0C7QKK8-F1
#
_entry.id   AF-A0A0C7QKK8-F1
#
_cell.length_a   1.000
_cell.length_b   1.000
_cell.length_c   1.000
_cell.angle_alpha   90.00
_cell.angle_beta   90.00
_cell.angle_gamma   90.00
#
_symmetry.space_group_name_H-M   'P 1'
#
loop_
_entity.id
_entity.type
_entity.pdbx_description
1 polymer ?
#
loop_
_entity_poly.entity_id
_entity_poly.type
_entity_poly.pdbx_seq_one_letter_code
_entity_poly.pdbx_strand_id
1 'polypeptide(L)'
;MLFIRKKDIISVPEFLKSCEIERELALQNINVNLIEKSIEHLKRNKSKYMLLIYIIAITVDLSSITVFASDISAIDKAGMEILNLIRKVGYWVGIILCAKDVIKHCMRGHTESIGSVVAMYGMSFGVLYFLPWLFDLIKGLF
;
A
#
# COMPACT_ATOMS: atom_id res chain seq x y z
N MET A 1 27.83 23.52 29.58
CA MET A 1 26.58 24.25 29.87
C MET A 1 25.55 23.21 30.32
N LEU A 2 25.21 23.24 31.61
CA LEU A 2 24.42 22.23 32.32
C LEU A 2 22.95 22.25 31.88
N PHE A 3 22.44 21.17 31.29
CA PHE A 3 20.99 20.96 31.18
C PHE A 3 20.50 20.36 32.50
N ILE A 4 20.01 21.24 33.36
CA ILE A 4 19.27 20.88 34.58
C ILE A 4 17.95 20.25 34.12
N ARG A 5 17.90 18.91 34.05
CA ARG A 5 16.66 18.17 33.77
C ARG A 5 15.80 18.21 35.03
N LYS A 6 14.77 19.05 35.01
CA LYS A 6 13.72 19.10 36.03
C LYS A 6 13.18 17.68 36.22
N LYS A 7 13.19 17.18 37.46
CA LYS A 7 12.78 15.81 37.80
C LYS A 7 11.27 15.79 37.96
N ASP A 8 10.57 15.93 36.84
CA ASP A 8 9.11 15.81 36.81
C ASP A 8 8.75 14.31 36.82
N ILE A 9 7.86 13.91 37.72
CA ILE A 9 7.41 12.52 37.86
C ILE A 9 6.34 12.31 36.79
N ILE A 10 6.76 11.78 35.64
CA ILE A 10 5.88 11.57 34.50
C ILE A 10 5.14 10.26 34.70
N SER A 11 3.82 10.25 34.45
CA SER A 11 3.04 9.02 34.51
C SER A 11 3.46 8.06 33.38
N VAL A 12 3.49 6.74 33.64
CA VAL A 12 3.80 5.70 32.64
C VAL A 12 3.06 5.90 31.30
N PRO A 13 1.75 6.26 31.24
CA PRO A 13 1.08 6.50 29.97
C PRO A 13 1.59 7.73 29.21
N GLU A 14 2.02 8.79 29.89
CA GLU A 14 2.64 9.96 29.23
C GLU A 14 4.04 9.64 28.70
N PHE A 15 4.80 8.80 29.40
CA PHE A 15 6.09 8.31 28.91
C PHE A 15 5.93 7.49 27.63
N LEU A 16 4.95 6.59 27.57
CA LEU A 16 4.67 5.80 26.36
C LEU A 16 4.28 6.68 25.17
N LYS A 17 3.45 7.70 25.39
CA LYS A 17 3.12 8.68 24.34
C LYS A 17 4.34 9.42 23.82
N SER A 18 5.28 9.79 24.69
CA SER A 18 6.53 10.45 24.26
C SER A 18 7.41 9.52 23.41
N CYS A 19 7.50 8.23 23.74
CA CYS A 19 8.22 7.24 22.92
C CYS A 19 7.53 6.99 21.57
N GLU A 20 6.20 7.00 21.52
CA GLU A 20 5.45 6.81 20.28
C GLU A 20 5.65 8.00 19.32
N ILE A 21 5.63 9.23 19.85
CA ILE A 21 5.93 10.45 19.09
C ILE A 21 7.38 10.46 18.58
N GLU A 22 8.36 10.09 19.41
CA GLU A 22 9.76 9.99 18.97
C GLU A 22 9.95 8.94 17.87
N ARG A 23 9.20 7.82 17.94
CA ARG A 23 9.22 6.77 16.91
C ARG A 23 8.58 7.24 15.61
N GLU A 24 7.47 7.99 15.65
CA GLU A 24 6.87 8.58 14.45
C GLU A 24 7.76 9.66 13.82
N LEU A 25 8.44 10.48 14.63
CA LEU A 25 9.43 11.45 14.15
C LEU A 25 10.66 10.80 13.53
N ALA A 26 11.07 9.63 14.02
CA ALA A 26 12.14 8.83 13.42
C ALA A 26 11.72 8.24 12.08
N LEU A 27 10.46 7.84 11.91
CA LEU A 27 9.91 7.38 10.63
C LEU A 27 9.71 8.53 9.63
N GLN A 28 9.32 9.72 10.08
CA GLN A 28 9.28 10.93 9.23
C GLN A 28 10.68 11.42 8.81
N ASN A 29 11.71 11.19 9.64
CA ASN A 29 13.11 11.48 9.30
C ASN A 29 13.74 10.43 8.38
N ILE A 30 13.03 9.37 8.01
CA ILE A 30 13.44 8.54 6.87
C ILE A 30 13.41 9.46 5.66
N ASN A 31 14.61 9.90 5.28
CA ASN A 31 14.80 10.91 4.27
C ASN A 31 14.42 10.29 2.92
N VAL A 32 13.15 10.44 2.56
CA VAL A 32 12.56 9.95 1.31
C VAL A 32 13.36 10.40 0.09
N ASN A 33 14.01 11.57 0.16
CA ASN A 33 14.90 12.05 -0.90
C ASN A 33 16.17 11.20 -1.06
N LEU A 34 16.73 10.65 0.02
CA LEU A 34 17.88 9.73 -0.08
C LEU A 34 17.46 8.40 -0.71
N ILE A 35 16.25 7.92 -0.37
CA ILE A 35 15.69 6.71 -0.96
C ILE A 35 15.41 6.93 -2.45
N GLU A 36 14.73 8.01 -2.81
CA GLU A 36 14.46 8.37 -4.21
C GLU A 36 15.75 8.51 -5.02
N LYS A 37 16.76 9.19 -4.47
CA LYS A 37 18.07 9.34 -5.11
C LYS A 37 18.78 8.00 -5.27
N SER A 38 18.69 7.11 -4.29
CA SER A 38 19.27 5.75 -4.38
C SER A 38 18.56 4.91 -5.44
N ILE A 39 17.23 5.02 -5.57
CA ILE A 39 16.43 4.36 -6.59
C ILE A 39 16.77 4.91 -7.98
N GLU A 40 16.98 6.22 -8.11
CA GLU A 40 17.37 6.85 -9.38
C GLU A 40 18.74 6.38 -9.84
N HIS A 41 19.71 6.30 -8.92
CA HIS A 41 21.03 5.70 -9.20
C HIS A 41 20.94 4.22 -9.59
N LEU A 42 19.98 3.49 -9.01
CA LEU A 42 19.75 2.08 -9.34
C LEU A 42 19.06 1.91 -10.70
N LYS A 43 18.10 2.79 -11.05
CA LYS A 43 17.37 2.80 -12.33
C LYS A 43 18.29 3.06 -13.52
N ARG A 44 19.39 3.81 -13.30
CA ARG A 44 20.45 4.01 -14.30
C ARG A 44 21.14 2.70 -14.72
N ASN A 45 21.09 1.65 -13.89
CA ASN A 45 21.61 0.33 -14.21
C ASN A 45 20.47 -0.70 -14.31
N LYS A 46 20.07 -1.00 -15.55
CA LYS A 46 18.94 -1.88 -15.87
C LYS A 46 19.03 -3.26 -15.19
N SER A 47 20.24 -3.83 -15.05
CA SER A 47 20.44 -5.14 -14.43
C SER A 47 20.19 -5.14 -12.92
N LYS A 48 20.63 -4.09 -12.21
CA LYS A 48 20.41 -3.97 -10.74
C LYS A 48 18.96 -3.61 -10.42
N TYR A 49 18.34 -2.80 -11.26
CA TYR A 49 16.91 -2.48 -11.15
C TYR A 49 16.04 -3.72 -11.34
N MET A 50 16.33 -4.56 -12.34
CA MET A 50 15.64 -5.85 -12.52
C MET A 50 15.87 -6.79 -11.34
N LEU A 51 17.07 -6.85 -10.78
CA LEU A 51 17.36 -7.67 -9.60
C LEU A 51 16.59 -7.20 -8.37
N LEU A 52 16.42 -5.90 -8.16
CA LEU A 52 15.59 -5.37 -7.08
C LEU A 52 14.11 -5.73 -7.25
N ILE A 53 13.56 -5.60 -8.47
CA ILE A 53 12.20 -6.03 -8.77
C ILE A 53 12.05 -7.54 -8.55
N TYR A 54 13.05 -8.33 -8.93
CA TYR A 54 13.06 -9.78 -8.74
C TYR A 54 13.11 -10.18 -7.26
N ILE A 55 13.94 -9.52 -6.44
CA ILE A 55 13.96 -9.73 -4.99
C ILE A 55 12.61 -9.36 -4.39
N ILE A 56 12.02 -8.23 -4.77
CA ILE A 56 10.68 -7.85 -4.31
C ILE A 56 9.65 -8.90 -4.72
N ALA A 57 9.71 -9.39 -5.96
CA ALA A 57 8.80 -10.43 -6.47
C ALA A 57 8.97 -11.78 -5.77
N ILE A 58 10.18 -12.14 -5.33
CA ILE A 58 10.43 -13.35 -4.53
C ILE A 58 9.99 -13.17 -3.08
N THR A 59 10.23 -11.98 -2.51
CA THR A 59 9.92 -11.69 -1.10
C THR A 59 8.41 -11.53 -0.89
N VAL A 60 7.69 -11.12 -1.93
CA VAL A 60 6.24 -11.29 -2.02
C VAL A 60 5.98 -12.77 -2.30
N ASP A 61 5.89 -13.53 -1.22
CA ASP A 61 5.80 -14.99 -1.25
C ASP A 61 4.53 -15.44 -2.01
N LEU A 62 4.71 -15.92 -3.25
CA LEU A 62 3.68 -16.64 -4.01
C LEU A 62 3.75 -18.17 -3.77
N SER A 63 4.57 -18.66 -2.84
CA SER A 63 4.85 -20.09 -2.66
C SER A 63 3.64 -20.93 -2.23
N SER A 64 2.50 -20.32 -1.91
CA SER A 64 1.24 -21.05 -1.68
C SER A 64 0.53 -21.47 -2.97
N ILE A 65 1.01 -21.08 -4.15
CA ILE A 65 0.34 -21.32 -5.44
C ILE A 65 1.11 -22.41 -6.22
N THR A 66 1.13 -23.63 -5.71
CA THR A 66 1.50 -24.80 -6.52
C THR A 66 0.26 -25.26 -7.30
N VAL A 67 0.17 -24.90 -8.58
CA VAL A 67 -0.93 -25.33 -9.46
C VAL A 67 -0.43 -26.44 -10.36
N PHE A 68 -0.84 -27.68 -10.08
CA PHE A 68 -0.64 -28.80 -10.99
C PHE A 68 -1.67 -28.70 -12.12
N ALA A 69 -1.19 -28.58 -13.36
CA ALA A 69 -2.03 -28.55 -14.55
C ALA A 69 -2.54 -29.96 -14.88
N SER A 70 -3.60 -30.39 -14.22
CA SER A 70 -4.30 -31.65 -14.55
C SER A 70 -5.69 -31.41 -15.14
N ASP A 71 -6.32 -30.26 -14.88
CA ASP A 71 -7.71 -29.98 -15.26
C ASP A 71 -7.98 -28.48 -15.46
N ILE A 72 -8.97 -28.13 -16.28
CA ILE A 72 -9.44 -26.74 -16.51
C ILE A 72 -9.87 -26.08 -15.18
N SER A 73 -10.36 -26.88 -14.23
CA SER A 73 -10.69 -26.41 -12.87
C SER A 73 -9.49 -25.81 -12.10
N ALA A 74 -8.26 -26.21 -12.44
CA ALA A 74 -7.05 -25.64 -11.86
C ALA A 74 -6.81 -24.21 -12.36
N ILE A 75 -7.22 -23.90 -13.60
CA ILE A 75 -7.13 -22.56 -14.19
C ILE A 75 -8.11 -21.62 -13.49
N ASP A 76 -9.35 -22.05 -13.24
CA ASP A 76 -10.33 -21.25 -12.51
C ASP A 76 -9.88 -20.97 -11.07
N LYS A 77 -9.33 -21.97 -10.37
CA LYS A 77 -8.76 -21.80 -9.03
C LYS A 77 -7.58 -20.82 -9.02
N ALA A 78 -6.66 -20.94 -9.98
CA ALA A 78 -5.54 -20.02 -10.11
C ALA A 78 -6.02 -18.59 -10.41
N GLY A 79 -7.02 -18.43 -11.27
CA GLY A 79 -7.63 -17.13 -11.58
C GLY A 79 -8.25 -16.47 -10.35
N MET A 80 -8.95 -17.24 -9.52
CA MET A 80 -9.54 -16.74 -8.26
C MET A 80 -8.49 -16.32 -7.23
N GLU A 81 -7.39 -17.06 -7.11
CA GLU A 81 -6.27 -16.66 -6.24
C GLU A 81 -5.58 -15.39 -6.71
N ILE A 82 -5.32 -15.26 -8.01
CA ILE A 82 -4.74 -14.04 -8.60
C ILE A 82 -5.67 -12.84 -8.37
N LEU A 83 -6.98 -13.02 -8.57
CA LEU A 83 -7.97 -11.97 -8.31
C LEU A 83 -7.98 -11.55 -6.84
N ASN A 84 -7.88 -12.49 -5.91
CA ASN A 84 -7.77 -12.20 -4.48
C ASN A 84 -6.48 -11.44 -4.14
N LEU A 85 -5.36 -11.78 -4.76
CA LEU A 85 -4.10 -11.06 -4.61
C LEU A 85 -4.22 -9.62 -5.12
N ILE A 86 -4.78 -9.43 -6.32
CA ILE A 86 -5.01 -8.10 -6.91
C ILE A 86 -5.93 -7.25 -6.03
N ARG A 87 -6.98 -7.83 -5.45
CA ARG A 87 -7.87 -7.13 -4.51
C ARG A 87 -7.13 -6.68 -3.25
N LYS A 88 -6.30 -7.55 -2.65
CA LYS A 88 -5.48 -7.20 -1.47
C LYS A 88 -4.50 -6.08 -1.78
N VAL A 89 -3.78 -6.16 -2.89
CA VAL A 89 -2.84 -5.13 -3.33
C VAL A 89 -3.59 -3.83 -3.64
N GLY A 90 -4.68 -3.90 -4.40
CA GLY A 90 -5.52 -2.77 -4.76
C GLY A 90 -6.13 -2.05 -3.55
N TYR A 91 -6.48 -2.77 -2.49
CA TYR A 91 -6.98 -2.19 -1.24
C TYR A 91 -5.92 -1.30 -0.59
N TRP A 92 -4.72 -1.84 -0.35
CA TRP A 92 -3.64 -1.09 0.29
C TRP A 92 -3.14 0.08 -0.58
N VAL A 93 -2.99 -0.16 -1.89
CA VAL A 93 -2.60 0.90 -2.84
C VAL A 93 -3.66 2.00 -2.90
N GLY A 94 -4.95 1.63 -2.95
CA GLY A 94 -6.07 2.57 -2.97
C GLY A 94 -6.14 3.44 -1.72
N ILE A 95 -5.92 2.86 -0.53
CA ILE A 95 -5.87 3.63 0.73
C ILE A 95 -4.72 4.63 0.72
N ILE A 96 -3.51 4.21 0.32
CA ILE A 96 -2.32 5.09 0.31
C ILE A 96 -2.51 6.24 -0.68
N LEU A 97 -3.02 5.96 -1.89
CA LEU A 97 -3.27 6.98 -2.91
C LEU A 97 -4.38 7.94 -2.49
N CYS A 98 -5.49 7.41 -1.96
CA CYS A 98 -6.59 8.22 -1.46
C CYS A 98 -6.10 9.14 -0.32
N ALA A 99 -5.35 8.62 0.64
CA ALA A 99 -4.80 9.42 1.74
C ALA A 99 -3.88 10.53 1.23
N LYS A 100 -2.98 10.23 0.28
CA LYS A 100 -2.10 11.21 -0.35
C LYS A 100 -2.87 12.33 -1.04
N ASP A 101 -3.90 12.00 -1.82
CA ASP A 101 -4.67 13.00 -2.54
C ASP A 101 -5.54 13.82 -1.59
N VAL A 102 -6.16 13.20 -0.57
CA VAL A 102 -6.90 13.93 0.47
C VAL A 102 -6.00 14.94 1.18
N ILE A 103 -4.79 14.56 1.60
CA ILE A 103 -3.82 15.48 2.22
C ILE A 103 -3.48 16.63 1.26
N LYS A 104 -3.25 16.33 -0.02
CA LYS A 104 -2.96 17.35 -1.04
C LYS A 104 -4.11 18.32 -1.25
N HIS A 105 -5.36 17.85 -1.19
CA HIS A 105 -6.56 18.69 -1.27
C HIS A 105 -6.74 19.54 0.00
N CYS A 106 -6.46 18.99 1.18
CA CYS A 106 -6.44 19.74 2.44
C CYS A 106 -5.40 20.88 2.42
N MET A 107 -4.19 20.61 1.93
CA MET A 107 -3.12 21.62 1.81
C MET A 107 -3.47 22.77 0.86
N ARG A 108 -4.40 22.55 -0.09
CA ARG A 108 -4.88 23.57 -1.02
C ARG A 108 -6.09 24.36 -0.49
N GLY A 109 -6.62 23.99 0.69
CA GLY A 109 -7.75 24.67 1.32
C GLY A 109 -9.13 24.41 0.68
N HIS A 110 -9.23 23.48 -0.29
CA HIS A 110 -10.49 23.19 -1.00
C HIS A 110 -11.16 21.92 -0.45
N THR A 111 -11.87 22.05 0.67
CA THR A 111 -12.51 20.93 1.38
C THR A 111 -13.69 20.29 0.63
N GLU A 112 -14.39 21.05 -0.23
CA GLU A 112 -15.53 20.57 -1.03
C GLU A 112 -15.15 19.41 -1.98
N SER A 113 -13.88 19.38 -2.40
CA SER A 113 -13.39 18.39 -3.37
C SER A 113 -13.02 17.03 -2.75
N ILE A 114 -12.88 16.94 -1.42
CA ILE A 114 -12.41 15.73 -0.73
C ILE A 114 -13.40 14.57 -0.90
N GLY A 115 -14.71 14.84 -0.81
CA GLY A 115 -15.74 13.82 -0.97
C GLY A 115 -15.72 13.19 -2.37
N SER A 116 -15.50 14.00 -3.41
CA SER A 116 -15.37 13.52 -4.80
C SER A 116 -14.15 12.61 -4.98
N VAL A 117 -13.02 12.97 -4.36
CA VAL A 117 -11.80 12.14 -4.38
C VAL A 117 -12.05 10.79 -3.70
N VAL A 118 -12.64 10.79 -2.50
CA VAL A 118 -12.96 9.55 -1.77
C VAL A 118 -13.93 8.68 -2.57
N ALA A 119 -14.96 9.28 -3.16
CA ALA A 119 -15.92 8.57 -4.01
C ALA A 119 -15.26 7.96 -5.25
N MET A 120 -14.35 8.69 -5.91
CA MET A 120 -13.60 8.16 -7.06
C MET A 120 -12.80 6.92 -6.69
N TYR A 121 -12.02 6.98 -5.61
CA TYR A 121 -11.23 5.82 -5.15
C TYR A 121 -12.11 4.66 -4.67
N GLY A 122 -13.22 4.97 -3.98
CA GLY A 122 -14.21 3.98 -3.54
C GLY A 122 -14.89 3.26 -4.70
N MET A 123 -15.35 4.00 -5.73
CA MET A 123 -15.93 3.42 -6.95
C MET A 123 -14.90 2.61 -7.72
N SER A 124 -13.68 3.12 -7.87
CA SER A 124 -12.59 2.41 -8.55
C SER A 124 -12.30 1.05 -7.90
N PHE A 125 -12.29 0.99 -6.57
CA PHE A 125 -12.14 -0.27 -5.83
C PHE A 125 -13.40 -1.14 -5.93
N GLY A 126 -14.60 -0.53 -5.88
CA GLY A 126 -15.87 -1.22 -6.06
C GLY A 126 -15.96 -1.97 -7.39
N VAL A 127 -15.41 -1.40 -8.47
CA VAL A 127 -15.34 -2.06 -9.78
C VAL A 127 -14.55 -3.36 -9.71
N LEU A 128 -13.46 -3.47 -8.93
CA LEU A 128 -12.71 -4.73 -8.78
C LEU A 128 -13.55 -5.87 -8.17
N TYR A 129 -14.57 -5.55 -7.38
CA TYR A 129 -15.48 -6.54 -6.80
C TYR A 129 -16.70 -6.79 -7.69
N PHE A 130 -17.15 -5.76 -8.40
CA PHE A 130 -18.29 -5.84 -9.31
C PHE A 130 -17.96 -6.58 -10.62
N LEU A 131 -16.75 -6.38 -11.17
CA LEU A 131 -16.38 -6.92 -12.48
C LEU A 131 -16.46 -8.46 -12.58
N PRO A 132 -15.99 -9.24 -11.59
CA PRO A 132 -16.09 -10.70 -11.63
C PRO A 132 -17.55 -11.16 -11.63
N TRP A 133 -18.39 -10.54 -10.78
CA TRP A 133 -19.83 -10.82 -10.75
C TRP A 133 -20.51 -10.49 -12.09
N LEU A 134 -20.14 -9.36 -12.72
CA LEU A 134 -20.65 -8.98 -14.04
C LEU A 134 -20.28 -10.00 -15.12
N PHE A 135 -19.04 -10.47 -15.13
CA PHE A 135 -18.58 -11.46 -16.11
C PHE A 135 -19.22 -12.83 -15.89
N ASP A 136 -19.42 -13.25 -14.65
CA ASP A 136 -20.16 -14.47 -14.33
C ASP A 136 -21.63 -14.37 -14.75
N LEU A 137 -22.26 -13.18 -14.60
CA LEU A 137 -23.62 -12.93 -15.06
C LEU A 137 -23.72 -13.02 -16.59
N ILE A 138 -22.76 -12.46 -17.33
CA ILE A 138 -22.72 -12.58 -18.80
C ILE A 138 -22.54 -14.05 -19.21
N LYS A 139 -21.62 -14.78 -18.56
CA LYS A 139 -21.44 -16.23 -18.79
C LYS A 139 -22.71 -17.04 -18.47
N GLY A 140 -23.53 -16.61 -17.53
CA GLY A 140 -24.79 -17.29 -17.19
C GLY A 140 -25.93 -17.03 -18.18
N LEU A 141 -25.82 -15.98 -19.00
CA LEU A 141 -26.83 -15.60 -20.00
C LEU A 141 -26.58 -16.19 -21.39
N PHE A 142 -25.35 -16.62 -21.69
CA PHE A 142 -24.92 -17.19 -22.97
C PHE A 142 -24.47 -18.63 -22.81
#